data_AF-A0A7V5PZN8-F1
#
_entry.id   AF-A0A7V5PZN8-F1
#
_cell.length_a   1.000
_cell.length_b   1.000
_cell.length_c   1.000
_cell.angle_alpha   90.00
_cell.angle_beta   90.00
_cell.angle_gamma   90.00
#
_symmetry.space_group_name_H-M   'P 1'
#
loop_
_entity.id
_entity.type
_entity.pdbx_description
1 polymer ?
#
loop_
_entity_poly.entity_id
_entity_poly.type
_entity_poly.pdbx_seq_one_letter_code
_entity_poly.pdbx_strand_id
1 'polypeptide(L)'
;MPFAFEKLHVYQRAVDFADAVCSITEEFPRGYGFLVDQLNRASLSISANIAEGNGRFTKADRKNFFGIARGSVQECVPLLELARRRGLIDTTTHAGLRDQLEAIAKMLSGLIKGCEERRI
;
A
#
# COMPACT_ATOMS: atom_id res chain seq x y z
N MET A 1 8.68 16.04 -16.78
CA MET A 1 7.49 15.96 -15.93
C MET A 1 7.93 15.80 -14.49
N PRO A 2 7.58 16.73 -13.58
CA PRO A 2 8.05 16.73 -12.20
C PRO A 2 7.52 15.54 -11.38
N PHE A 3 6.31 15.05 -11.66
CA PHE A 3 5.65 13.98 -10.91
C PHE A 3 5.42 12.73 -11.78
N ALA A 4 6.50 12.13 -12.30
CA ALA A 4 6.41 10.99 -13.20
C ALA A 4 5.74 9.74 -12.59
N PHE A 5 5.68 9.65 -11.25
CA PHE A 5 5.07 8.53 -10.54
C PHE A 5 3.55 8.47 -10.70
N GLU A 6 2.89 9.59 -11.00
CA GLU A 6 1.43 9.64 -11.19
C GLU A 6 0.96 8.77 -12.37
N LYS A 7 1.87 8.44 -13.29
CA LYS A 7 1.63 7.53 -14.42
C LYS A 7 1.75 6.06 -14.06
N LEU A 8 2.29 5.73 -12.89
CA LEU A 8 2.41 4.34 -12.45
C LEU A 8 1.05 3.84 -12.02
N HIS A 9 0.53 2.81 -12.68
CA HIS A 9 -0.73 2.18 -12.26
C HIS A 9 -0.69 1.66 -10.82
N VAL A 10 0.48 1.25 -10.32
CA VAL A 10 0.62 0.81 -8.93
C VAL A 10 0.49 1.96 -7.94
N TYR A 11 0.89 3.18 -8.33
CA TYR A 11 0.69 4.37 -7.52
C TYR A 11 -0.81 4.70 -7.41
N GLN A 12 -1.50 4.74 -8.56
CA GLN A 12 -2.95 5.02 -8.62
C GLN A 12 -3.73 4.03 -7.74
N ARG A 13 -3.48 2.73 -7.91
CA ARG A 13 -4.11 1.70 -7.07
C ARG A 13 -3.76 1.81 -5.58
N ALA A 14 -2.55 2.24 -5.24
CA ALA A 14 -2.18 2.45 -3.84
C ALA A 14 -2.89 3.65 -3.22
N VAL A 15 -3.14 4.71 -4.00
CA VAL A 15 -3.97 5.85 -3.56
C VAL A 15 -5.42 5.41 -3.38
N ASP A 16 -5.99 4.69 -4.35
CA ASP A 16 -7.36 4.16 -4.26
C ASP A 16 -7.52 3.25 -3.04
N PHE A 17 -6.53 2.39 -2.77
CA PHE A 17 -6.53 1.53 -1.58
C PHE A 17 -6.48 2.35 -0.28
N ALA A 18 -5.63 3.38 -0.21
CA ALA A 18 -5.53 4.23 0.97
C ALA A 18 -6.81 5.03 1.21
N ASP A 19 -7.45 5.54 0.16
CA ASP A 19 -8.74 6.24 0.26
C ASP A 19 -9.86 5.33 0.76
N ALA A 20 -9.94 4.10 0.24
CA ALA A 20 -10.87 3.09 0.72
C ALA A 20 -10.64 2.74 2.19
N VAL A 21 -9.37 2.59 2.60
CA VAL A 21 -8.99 2.34 4.00
C VAL A 21 -9.38 3.50 4.91
N CYS A 22 -9.05 4.74 4.55
CA CYS A 22 -9.44 5.93 5.32
C CYS A 22 -10.96 5.95 5.51
N SER A 23 -11.72 5.79 4.43
CA SER A 23 -13.19 5.77 4.44
C SER A 23 -13.77 4.71 5.37
N ILE A 24 -13.28 3.47 5.33
CA ILE A 24 -13.81 2.42 6.23
C ILE A 24 -13.44 2.66 7.70
N THR A 25 -12.28 3.26 7.97
CA THR A 25 -11.81 3.47 9.34
C THR A 25 -12.52 4.62 10.05
N GLU A 26 -13.12 5.56 9.30
CA GLU A 26 -13.98 6.61 9.84
C GLU A 26 -15.23 6.05 10.53
N GLU A 27 -15.71 4.89 10.06
CA GLU A 27 -16.88 4.19 10.61
C GLU A 27 -16.56 3.33 11.83
N PHE A 28 -15.29 3.21 12.23
CA PHE A 28 -14.91 2.36 13.36
C PHE A 28 -15.37 3.00 14.69
N PRO A 29 -15.97 2.21 15.61
CA PRO A 29 -16.44 2.75 16.88
C PRO A 29 -15.27 3.15 17.79
N ARG A 30 -15.58 3.97 18.80
CA ARG A 30 -14.61 4.35 19.83
C ARG A 30 -13.97 3.12 20.47
N GLY A 31 -12.66 3.19 20.72
CA GLY A 31 -11.87 2.10 21.29
C GLY A 31 -10.92 1.40 20.30
N TYR A 32 -11.08 1.65 18.99
CA TYR A 32 -10.21 1.08 17.95
C TYR A 32 -9.20 2.06 17.35
N GLY A 33 -8.95 3.20 18.00
CA GLY A 33 -8.03 4.23 17.48
C GLY A 33 -6.62 3.71 17.16
N PHE A 34 -6.14 2.71 17.90
CA PHE A 34 -4.86 2.05 17.59
C PHE A 34 -4.89 1.35 16.23
N LEU A 35 -5.99 0.70 15.86
CA LEU A 35 -6.13 -0.02 14.60
C LEU A 35 -6.33 0.94 13.44
N VAL A 36 -7.12 2.00 13.66
CA VAL A 36 -7.30 3.10 12.69
C VAL A 36 -5.94 3.73 12.35
N ASP A 37 -5.15 4.12 13.37
CA ASP A 37 -3.82 4.72 13.16
C ASP A 37 -2.90 3.79 12.36
N GLN A 38 -2.78 2.52 12.77
CA GLN A 38 -1.88 1.58 12.12
C GLN A 38 -2.30 1.30 10.66
N LEU A 39 -3.60 1.12 10.40
CA LEU A 39 -4.10 0.80 9.06
C LEU A 39 -3.99 2.00 8.12
N ASN A 40 -4.33 3.21 8.58
CA ASN A 40 -4.19 4.43 7.79
C ASN A 40 -2.73 4.75 7.50
N ARG A 41 -1.83 4.61 8.48
CA ARG A 41 -0.39 4.82 8.26
C ARG A 41 0.21 3.81 7.31
N ALA A 42 -0.10 2.53 7.47
CA ALA A 42 0.41 1.48 6.59
C ALA A 42 -0.10 1.69 5.15
N SER A 43 -1.39 1.98 4.96
CA SER A 43 -1.95 2.20 3.62
C SER A 43 -1.38 3.44 2.92
N LEU A 44 -1.30 4.58 3.60
CA LEU A 44 -0.68 5.81 3.08
C LEU A 44 0.81 5.63 2.76
N SER A 45 1.53 4.84 3.57
CA SER A 45 2.94 4.54 3.35
C SER A 45 3.20 3.87 1.99
N ILE A 46 2.26 3.07 1.48
CA ILE A 46 2.41 2.39 0.19
C ILE A 46 2.55 3.42 -0.95
N SER A 47 1.61 4.34 -1.08
CA SER A 47 1.61 5.34 -2.16
C SER A 47 2.74 6.36 -1.99
N ALA A 48 3.02 6.78 -0.74
CA ALA A 48 4.13 7.69 -0.43
C ALA A 48 5.49 7.11 -0.84
N ASN A 49 5.76 5.85 -0.49
CA ASN A 49 7.02 5.20 -0.84
C ASN A 49 7.14 4.88 -2.34
N ILE A 50 6.02 4.65 -3.05
CA ILE A 50 6.06 4.53 -4.52
C ILE A 50 6.47 5.86 -5.15
N ALA A 51 5.87 6.97 -4.73
CA ALA A 51 6.17 8.29 -5.25
C ALA A 51 7.64 8.68 -4.97
N GLU A 52 8.07 8.50 -3.72
CA GLU A 52 9.43 8.80 -3.29
C GLU A 52 10.46 7.92 -4.02
N GLY A 53 10.19 6.62 -4.07
CA GLY A 53 11.04 5.66 -4.78
C GLY A 53 11.21 6.06 -6.24
N ASN A 54 10.13 6.30 -6.97
CA ASN A 54 10.21 6.66 -8.39
C ASN A 54 11.00 7.97 -8.65
N GLY A 55 11.07 8.88 -7.67
CA GLY A 55 11.87 10.10 -7.73
C GLY A 55 13.38 9.90 -7.50
N ARG A 56 13.83 8.72 -7.04
CA ARG A 56 15.24 8.46 -6.74
C ARG A 56 16.11 8.29 -7.99
N PHE A 57 17.32 8.83 -7.95
CA PHE A 57 18.27 8.78 -9.06
C PHE A 57 18.86 7.38 -9.26
N THR A 58 19.26 6.70 -8.18
CA THR A 58 19.90 5.40 -8.27
C THR A 58 18.87 4.27 -8.32
N LYS A 59 19.24 3.13 -8.92
CA LYS A 59 18.39 1.93 -8.92
C LYS A 59 18.30 1.28 -7.53
N ALA A 60 19.38 1.36 -6.75
CA ALA A 60 19.42 0.83 -5.39
C ALA A 60 18.42 1.55 -4.48
N ASP A 61 18.41 2.89 -4.51
CA ASP A 61 17.46 3.67 -3.70
C ASP A 61 16.03 3.43 -4.14
N ARG A 62 15.75 3.46 -5.46
CA ARG A 62 14.43 3.10 -6.01
C ARG A 62 13.93 1.77 -5.45
N LYS A 63 14.78 0.74 -5.52
CA LYS A 63 14.48 -0.60 -5.03
C LYS A 63 14.19 -0.60 -3.54
N ASN A 64 14.96 0.13 -2.73
CA ASN A 64 14.74 0.22 -1.29
C ASN A 64 13.35 0.79 -0.98
N PHE A 65 12.97 1.90 -1.60
CA PHE A 65 11.64 2.50 -1.40
C PHE A 65 10.50 1.60 -1.87
N PHE A 66 10.63 0.95 -3.03
CA PHE A 66 9.64 -0.04 -3.47
C PHE A 66 9.56 -1.24 -2.52
N GLY A 67 10.68 -1.62 -1.92
CA GLY A 67 10.75 -2.63 -0.86
C GLY A 67 9.97 -2.20 0.39
N ILE A 68 10.11 -0.95 0.82
CA ILE A 68 9.35 -0.37 1.95
C ILE A 68 7.85 -0.35 1.62
N ALA A 69 7.46 0.13 0.43
CA ALA A 69 6.06 0.09 -0.01
C ALA A 69 5.49 -1.33 0.05
N ARG A 70 6.28 -2.32 -0.39
CA ARG A 70 5.89 -3.74 -0.33
C ARG A 70 5.80 -4.25 1.11
N GLY A 71 6.65 -3.76 2.01
CA GLY A 71 6.55 -4.01 3.46
C GLY A 71 5.22 -3.50 4.03
N SER A 72 4.85 -2.26 3.72
CA SER A 72 3.57 -1.67 4.17
C SER A 72 2.34 -2.41 3.61
N VAL A 73 2.42 -2.98 2.40
CA VAL A 73 1.39 -3.90 1.89
C VAL A 73 1.26 -5.12 2.81
N GLN A 74 2.37 -5.71 3.25
CA GLN A 74 2.34 -6.86 4.16
C GLN A 74 1.79 -6.48 5.55
N GLU A 75 2.04 -5.27 6.03
CA GLU A 75 1.51 -4.76 7.31
C GLU A 75 -0.01 -4.58 7.26
N CYS A 76 -0.59 -4.16 6.14
CA CYS A 76 -2.04 -3.99 6.00
C CYS A 76 -2.80 -5.32 6.15
N VAL A 77 -2.23 -6.44 5.69
CA VAL A 77 -2.90 -7.75 5.68
C VAL A 77 -3.35 -8.22 7.09
N PRO A 78 -2.49 -8.30 8.11
CA PRO A 78 -2.90 -8.69 9.46
C PRO A 78 -3.81 -7.64 10.12
N LEU A 79 -3.66 -6.35 9.80
CA LEU A 79 -4.51 -5.28 10.33
C LEU A 79 -5.95 -5.41 9.81
N LEU A 80 -6.12 -5.68 8.51
CA LEU A 80 -7.44 -5.95 7.91
C LEU A 80 -8.07 -7.23 8.48
N GLU A 81 -7.29 -8.29 8.67
CA GLU A 81 -7.79 -9.52 9.28
C GLU A 81 -8.23 -9.29 10.73
N LEU A 82 -7.50 -8.45 11.50
CA LEU A 82 -7.93 -8.05 12.83
C LEU A 82 -9.22 -7.25 12.80
N ALA A 83 -9.36 -6.29 11.87
CA ALA A 83 -10.59 -5.53 11.68
C ALA A 83 -11.78 -6.44 11.40
N ARG A 84 -11.61 -7.43 10.50
CA ARG A 84 -12.65 -8.42 10.19
C ARG A 84 -13.01 -9.27 11.39
N ARG A 85 -12.03 -9.80 12.14
CA ARG A 85 -12.27 -10.61 13.35
C ARG A 85 -12.98 -9.84 14.46
N ARG A 86 -12.80 -8.52 14.52
CA ARG A 86 -13.49 -7.63 15.45
C ARG A 86 -14.87 -7.19 14.96
N GLY A 87 -15.30 -7.63 13.77
CA GLY A 87 -16.57 -7.26 13.17
C GLY A 87 -16.62 -5.81 12.70
N LEU A 88 -15.46 -5.17 12.48
CA LEU A 88 -15.36 -3.78 12.02
C LEU A 88 -15.53 -3.65 10.50
N ILE A 89 -15.25 -4.73 9.79
CA ILE A 89 -15.53 -4.88 8.36
C ILE A 89 -16.10 -6.27 8.11
N ASP A 90 -16.95 -6.39 7.09
CA ASP A 90 -17.50 -7.68 6.68
C ASP A 90 -16.50 -8.50 5.83
N THR A 91 -16.85 -9.76 5.58
CA THR A 91 -16.01 -10.69 4.80
C THR A 91 -15.81 -10.20 3.36
N THR A 92 -16.82 -9.57 2.76
CA THR A 92 -16.77 -9.07 1.38
C THR A 92 -15.79 -7.90 1.26
N THR A 93 -15.88 -6.92 2.14
CA THR A 93 -14.98 -5.77 2.24
C THR A 93 -13.55 -6.22 2.50
N HIS A 94 -13.37 -7.14 3.46
CA HIS A 94 -12.05 -7.71 3.73
C HIS A 94 -11.46 -8.42 2.51
N ALA A 95 -12.22 -9.24 1.80
CA ALA A 95 -11.77 -9.93 0.60
C ALA A 95 -11.38 -8.93 -0.50
N GLY A 96 -12.23 -7.93 -0.77
CA GLY A 96 -11.95 -6.90 -1.77
C GLY A 96 -10.69 -6.10 -1.48
N LEU A 97 -10.48 -5.67 -0.23
CA LEU A 97 -9.26 -4.96 0.19
C LEU A 97 -8.01 -5.85 0.10
N ARG A 98 -8.14 -7.14 0.44
CA ARG A 98 -7.06 -8.11 0.30
C ARG A 98 -6.65 -8.33 -1.15
N ASP A 99 -7.62 -8.43 -2.07
CA ASP A 99 -7.36 -8.59 -3.49
C ASP A 99 -6.62 -7.37 -4.07
N GLN A 100 -6.98 -6.16 -3.62
CA GLN A 100 -6.25 -4.93 -3.97
C GLN A 100 -4.79 -4.99 -3.49
N LEU A 101 -4.55 -5.37 -2.23
CA LEU A 101 -3.20 -5.54 -1.69
C LEU A 101 -2.38 -6.58 -2.47
N GLU A 102 -3.00 -7.69 -2.88
CA GLU A 102 -2.32 -8.71 -3.67
C GLU A 102 -1.91 -8.18 -5.06
N ALA A 103 -2.80 -7.44 -5.72
CA ALA A 103 -2.49 -6.79 -7.00
C ALA A 103 -1.33 -5.79 -6.84
N ILE A 104 -1.37 -4.93 -5.82
CA ILE A 104 -0.30 -3.96 -5.53
C ILE A 104 1.03 -4.69 -5.24
N ALA A 105 1.01 -5.75 -4.43
CA ALA A 105 2.21 -6.54 -4.12
C ALA A 105 2.87 -7.13 -5.37
N LYS A 106 2.06 -7.67 -6.31
CA LYS A 106 2.55 -8.20 -7.59
C LYS A 106 3.19 -7.11 -8.44
N MET A 107 2.56 -5.94 -8.54
CA MET A 107 3.09 -4.80 -9.31
C MET A 107 4.38 -4.25 -8.72
N LEU A 108 4.45 -4.10 -7.39
CA LEU A 108 5.68 -3.68 -6.69
C LEU A 108 6.81 -4.68 -6.89
N SER A 109 6.51 -5.98 -6.87
CA SER A 109 7.51 -7.03 -7.11
C SER A 109 8.06 -6.94 -8.55
N GLY A 110 7.21 -6.60 -9.53
CA GLY A 110 7.64 -6.28 -10.89
C GLY A 110 8.55 -5.05 -10.98
N LEU A 111 8.23 -3.97 -10.26
CA LEU A 111 9.09 -2.78 -10.20
C LEU A 111 10.46 -3.07 -9.57
N ILE A 112 10.48 -3.79 -8.44
CA ILE A 112 11.70 -4.21 -7.74
C ILE A 112 12.60 -5.01 -8.67
N LYS A 113 12.04 -6.03 -9.34
CA LYS A 113 12.76 -6.85 -10.32
C LYS A 113 13.28 -6.02 -11.49
N GLY A 114 12.47 -5.10 -12.00
CA GLY A 114 12.87 -4.17 -13.07
C GLY A 114 14.03 -3.24 -12.70
N CYS A 115 14.26 -2.97 -11.41
CA CYS A 115 15.44 -2.25 -10.93
C CYS A 115 16.71 -3.11 -10.93
N GLU A 116 16.59 -4.44 -10.87
CA GLU A 116 17.71 -5.40 -10.87
C GLU A 116 18.16 -5.76 -12.29
N GLU A 117 17.21 -5.90 -13.23
CA GLU A 117 17.47 -6.48 -14.56
C GLU A 117 17.98 -5.50 -15.62
N ARG A 118 17.83 -4.17 -15.43
CA ARG A 118 18.45 -3.20 -16.35
C ARG A 118 19.96 -3.15 -16.11
N ARG A 119 20.72 -4.09 -16.66
CA ARG A 119 22.16 -3.87 -16.90
C ARG A 119 22.30 -2.95 -18.12
N ILE A 120 23.08 -1.88 -17.95
CA ILE A 120 23.59 -1.08 -19.07
C ILE A 120 24.63 -1.95 -19.79
#